data_AF-A0A7V2SN33-F1
#
_entry.id   AF-A0A7V2SN33-F1
#
_cell.length_a   1.000
_cell.length_b   1.000
_cell.length_c   1.000
_cell.angle_alpha   90.00
_cell.angle_beta   90.00
_cell.angle_gamma   90.00
#
_symmetry.space_group_name_H-M   'P 1'
#
loop_
_entity.id
_entity.type
_entity.pdbx_description
1 polymer ?
#
loop_
_entity_poly.entity_id
_entity_poly.type
_entity_poly.pdbx_seq_one_letter_code
_entity_poly.pdbx_strand_id
1 'polypeptide(L)'
;MATFVSAGPVMAGSDTASSNDKAAGANIEGMLLPFMSPAKGRKLFASKGCVVCHSINGVGGEDAPKLDASTMKGVMNPFDFAAKMWRGAGTMIAMQEDELGEQIEFTGDELANIIAFVHSPDEQKKFSKADIPPRIVKLMSHMGDESDDHEMKEHGEGMSKGMMMKKKD
;
A
#
# COMPACT_ATOMS: atom_id res chain seq x y z
N MET A 1 -40.25 28.05 -54.55
CA MET A 1 -39.97 26.64 -54.87
C MET A 1 -39.58 25.96 -53.57
N ALA A 2 -40.49 25.15 -53.01
CA ALA A 2 -40.30 24.46 -51.74
C ALA A 2 -39.70 23.08 -52.00
N THR A 3 -38.48 22.85 -51.54
CA THR A 3 -37.82 21.54 -51.62
C THR A 3 -38.02 20.80 -50.31
N PHE A 4 -38.94 19.83 -50.33
CA PHE A 4 -39.05 18.78 -49.33
C PHE A 4 -37.85 17.83 -49.47
N VAL A 5 -37.11 17.59 -48.38
CA VAL A 5 -36.16 16.48 -48.28
C VAL A 5 -36.73 15.48 -47.28
N SER A 6 -36.87 14.24 -47.75
CA SER A 6 -37.47 13.11 -47.05
C SER A 6 -36.65 12.65 -45.85
N ALA A 7 -37.31 12.46 -44.71
CA ALA A 7 -36.79 11.71 -43.57
C ALA A 7 -36.63 10.22 -43.93
N GLY A 8 -35.40 9.70 -43.83
CA GLY A 8 -35.10 8.27 -43.92
C GLY A 8 -35.35 7.56 -42.58
N PRO A 9 -35.49 6.22 -42.57
CA PRO A 9 -35.95 5.47 -41.41
C PRO A 9 -34.90 5.41 -40.30
N VAL A 10 -35.43 5.51 -39.08
CA VAL A 10 -34.73 5.37 -37.81
C VAL A 10 -34.32 3.90 -37.64
N MET A 11 -33.02 3.61 -37.63
CA MET A 11 -32.52 2.29 -37.23
C MET A 11 -32.32 2.29 -35.72
N ALA A 12 -33.27 1.68 -35.02
CA ALA A 12 -33.12 1.28 -33.63
C ALA A 12 -32.12 0.11 -33.55
N GLY A 13 -30.88 0.41 -33.19
CA GLY A 13 -29.89 -0.58 -32.76
C GLY A 13 -29.92 -0.69 -31.25
N SER A 14 -30.70 -1.63 -30.73
CA SER A 14 -30.64 -2.06 -29.32
C SER A 14 -29.52 -3.08 -29.17
N ASP A 15 -28.29 -2.62 -28.97
CA ASP A 15 -27.20 -3.50 -28.53
C ASP A 15 -27.09 -3.42 -27.01
N THR A 16 -27.93 -4.24 -26.37
CA THR A 16 -27.70 -4.70 -25.00
C THR A 16 -26.46 -5.60 -24.99
N ALA A 17 -25.28 -5.02 -24.82
CA ALA A 17 -24.09 -5.77 -24.45
C ALA A 17 -23.95 -5.77 -22.93
N SER A 18 -24.64 -6.72 -22.29
CA SER A 18 -24.33 -7.18 -20.94
C SER A 18 -23.62 -8.51 -21.07
N SER A 19 -22.30 -8.55 -20.86
CA SER A 19 -21.63 -9.65 -20.16
C SER A 19 -20.12 -9.47 -20.15
N ASN A 20 -19.56 -9.34 -18.95
CA ASN A 20 -18.24 -9.90 -18.57
C ASN A 20 -17.04 -9.59 -19.46
N ASP A 21 -16.67 -8.31 -19.60
CA ASP A 21 -15.30 -7.97 -19.95
C ASP A 21 -14.46 -7.98 -18.67
N LYS A 22 -13.82 -9.13 -18.38
CA LYS A 22 -12.63 -9.11 -17.53
C LYS A 22 -11.61 -8.25 -18.28
N ALA A 23 -11.47 -7.00 -17.86
CA ALA A 23 -10.51 -6.05 -18.39
C ALA A 23 -9.10 -6.65 -18.27
N ALA A 24 -8.66 -7.31 -19.35
CA ALA A 24 -7.29 -7.72 -19.51
C ALA A 24 -6.47 -6.46 -19.78
N GLY A 25 -5.30 -6.42 -19.17
CA GLY A 25 -4.30 -5.40 -19.35
C GLY A 25 -3.99 -4.99 -20.78
N ALA A 26 -3.32 -3.84 -20.96
CA ALA A 26 -2.72 -3.52 -22.25
C ALA A 26 -1.61 -4.55 -22.55
N ASN A 27 -1.69 -5.18 -23.72
CA ASN A 27 -0.66 -6.10 -24.20
C ASN A 27 0.29 -5.35 -25.13
N ILE A 28 1.57 -5.31 -24.78
CA ILE A 28 2.63 -4.75 -25.62
C ILE A 28 3.59 -5.90 -25.93
N GLU A 29 3.57 -6.41 -27.17
CA GLU A 29 4.49 -7.43 -27.73
C GLU A 29 5.13 -8.39 -26.68
N GLY A 30 4.30 -9.23 -26.05
CA GLY A 30 4.73 -10.21 -25.04
C GLY A 30 4.73 -9.74 -23.57
N MET A 31 4.31 -8.49 -23.31
CA MET A 31 4.18 -7.91 -21.97
C MET A 31 2.71 -7.59 -21.66
N LEU A 32 2.23 -8.07 -20.51
CA LEU A 32 0.90 -7.75 -19.99
C LEU A 32 1.02 -6.69 -18.89
N LEU A 33 0.43 -5.52 -19.11
CA LEU A 33 0.30 -4.50 -18.07
C LEU A 33 -0.94 -4.78 -17.22
N PRO A 34 -0.83 -5.02 -15.91
CA PRO A 34 -1.97 -5.41 -15.08
C PRO A 34 -3.08 -4.36 -15.08
N PHE A 35 -4.33 -4.82 -14.97
CA PHE A 35 -5.46 -3.91 -14.81
C PHE A 35 -5.43 -3.23 -13.44
N MET A 36 -5.55 -1.91 -13.45
CA MET A 36 -5.46 -1.07 -12.26
C MET A 36 -6.86 -0.70 -11.74
N SER A 37 -7.24 -1.27 -10.59
CA SER A 37 -8.51 -1.00 -9.91
C SER A 37 -8.27 -0.30 -8.57
N PRO A 38 -8.52 1.02 -8.46
CA PRO A 38 -8.42 1.75 -7.19
C PRO A 38 -9.27 1.12 -6.08
N ALA A 39 -10.46 0.59 -6.42
CA ALA A 39 -11.34 -0.04 -5.44
C ALA A 39 -10.75 -1.33 -4.83
N LYS A 40 -10.06 -2.14 -5.64
CA LYS A 40 -9.29 -3.28 -5.12
C LYS A 40 -8.08 -2.79 -4.33
N GLY A 41 -7.41 -1.76 -4.83
CA GLY A 41 -6.27 -1.13 -4.18
C GLY A 41 -6.59 -0.61 -2.78
N ARG A 42 -7.75 0.02 -2.55
CA ARG A 42 -8.18 0.47 -1.22
C ARG A 42 -8.20 -0.67 -0.21
N LYS A 43 -8.80 -1.80 -0.59
CA LYS A 43 -8.89 -2.99 0.25
C LYS A 43 -7.50 -3.59 0.50
N LEU A 44 -6.66 -3.63 -0.53
CA LEU A 44 -5.29 -4.14 -0.43
C LEU A 44 -4.40 -3.26 0.45
N PHE A 45 -4.51 -1.93 0.35
CA PHE A 45 -3.75 -0.99 1.17
C PHE A 45 -3.98 -1.23 2.67
N ALA A 46 -5.23 -1.42 3.08
CA ALA A 46 -5.53 -1.75 4.47
C ALA A 46 -5.14 -3.19 4.81
N SER A 47 -5.58 -4.15 4.00
CA SER A 47 -5.39 -5.56 4.34
C SER A 47 -3.94 -6.01 4.27
N LYS A 48 -3.07 -5.48 3.39
CA LYS A 48 -1.65 -5.83 3.37
C LYS A 48 -0.85 -5.20 4.52
N GLY A 49 -1.44 -4.28 5.28
CA GLY A 49 -0.78 -3.62 6.42
C GLY A 49 -0.12 -2.28 6.08
N CYS A 50 -0.26 -1.76 4.85
CA CYS A 50 0.31 -0.46 4.49
C CYS A 50 -0.22 0.68 5.37
N VAL A 51 -1.50 0.58 5.79
CA VAL A 51 -2.18 1.53 6.67
C VAL A 51 -1.59 1.62 8.07
N VAL A 52 -0.80 0.62 8.50
CA VAL A 52 -0.18 0.61 9.83
C VAL A 52 0.80 1.78 9.95
N CYS A 53 1.63 2.03 8.94
CA CYS A 53 2.63 3.11 8.97
C CYS A 53 2.24 4.32 8.10
N HIS A 54 1.52 4.10 6.99
CA HIS A 54 1.13 5.18 6.06
C HIS A 54 -0.31 5.62 6.28
N SER A 55 -0.55 6.93 6.31
CA SER A 55 -1.90 7.50 6.34
C SER A 55 -2.40 8.00 4.98
N ILE A 56 -3.73 7.95 4.83
CA ILE A 56 -4.51 8.58 3.76
C ILE A 56 -5.69 9.31 4.39
N ASN A 57 -5.84 10.60 4.12
CA ASN A 57 -6.83 11.52 4.67
C ASN A 57 -6.90 11.45 6.20
N GLY A 58 -5.75 11.28 6.86
CA GLY A 58 -5.66 11.14 8.32
C GLY A 58 -6.09 9.77 8.87
N VAL A 59 -6.32 8.77 8.01
CA VAL A 59 -6.59 7.38 8.41
C VAL A 59 -5.33 6.54 8.18
N GLY A 60 -4.77 6.00 9.25
CA GLY A 60 -3.55 5.18 9.25
C GLY A 60 -2.53 5.68 10.27
N GLY A 61 -1.31 5.14 10.21
CA GLY A 61 -0.19 5.59 11.03
C GLY A 61 0.49 6.86 10.53
N GLU A 62 1.47 7.30 11.31
CA GLU A 62 2.26 8.51 11.06
C GLU A 62 3.78 8.24 10.94
N ASP A 63 4.20 6.98 11.09
CA ASP A 63 5.61 6.55 11.05
C ASP A 63 6.23 6.63 9.64
N ALA A 64 5.39 6.77 8.61
CA ALA A 64 5.82 6.90 7.23
C ALA A 64 5.11 8.06 6.51
N PRO A 65 5.69 8.56 5.38
CA PRO A 65 5.09 9.67 4.64
C PRO A 65 3.65 9.38 4.22
N LYS A 66 2.78 10.39 4.38
CA LYS A 66 1.37 10.29 3.97
C LYS A 66 1.26 10.00 2.47
N LEU A 67 0.27 9.21 2.09
CA LEU A 67 0.01 8.81 0.71
C LEU A 67 -1.25 9.49 0.13
N ASP A 68 -1.56 10.68 0.62
CA ASP A 68 -2.63 11.54 0.12
C ASP A 68 -2.41 11.92 -1.35
N ALA A 69 -3.32 11.52 -2.23
CA ALA A 69 -3.27 11.87 -3.64
C ALA A 69 -3.33 13.40 -3.87
N SER A 70 -3.92 14.14 -2.92
CA SER A 70 -3.98 15.61 -2.94
C SER A 70 -2.60 16.29 -2.80
N THR A 71 -1.63 15.58 -2.22
CA THR A 71 -0.27 16.09 -2.00
C THR A 71 0.73 15.62 -3.06
N MET A 72 0.37 14.57 -3.81
CA MET A 72 1.17 14.04 -4.91
C MET A 72 0.94 14.88 -6.17
N LYS A 73 1.99 15.57 -6.64
CA LYS A 73 1.89 16.48 -7.78
C LYS A 73 1.93 15.73 -9.11
N GLY A 74 1.00 16.05 -10.00
CA GLY A 74 1.05 15.69 -11.42
C GLY A 74 0.62 14.25 -11.74
N VAL A 75 0.70 13.90 -13.02
CA VAL A 75 0.51 12.52 -13.50
C VAL A 75 1.75 11.72 -13.09
N MET A 76 1.52 10.60 -12.42
CA MET A 76 2.59 9.72 -11.94
C MET A 76 2.70 8.48 -12.83
N ASN A 77 3.93 8.12 -13.21
CA ASN A 77 4.21 6.88 -13.90
C ASN A 77 4.32 5.73 -12.86
N PRO A 78 3.47 4.68 -12.91
CA PRO A 78 3.46 3.62 -11.91
C PRO A 78 4.83 2.95 -11.67
N PHE A 79 5.70 2.95 -12.68
CA PHE A 79 7.08 2.45 -12.53
C PHE A 79 7.96 3.36 -11.67
N ASP A 80 7.74 4.69 -11.70
CA ASP A 80 8.45 5.63 -10.83
C ASP A 80 8.05 5.44 -9.36
N PHE A 81 6.80 5.07 -9.10
CA PHE A 81 6.35 4.70 -7.76
C PHE A 81 7.03 3.42 -7.28
N ALA A 82 7.06 2.38 -8.12
CA ALA A 82 7.77 1.15 -7.81
C ALA A 82 9.27 1.41 -7.54
N ALA A 83 9.91 2.25 -8.37
CA ALA A 83 11.31 2.64 -8.16
C ALA A 83 11.52 3.46 -6.87
N LYS A 84 10.54 4.30 -6.48
CA LYS A 84 10.58 5.03 -5.20
C LYS A 84 10.43 4.09 -4.02
N MET A 85 9.50 3.13 -4.07
CA MET A 85 9.38 2.07 -3.06
C MET A 85 10.68 1.27 -2.96
N TRP A 86 11.27 0.88 -4.09
CA TRP A 86 12.51 0.09 -4.11
C TRP A 86 13.67 0.81 -3.41
N ARG A 87 13.80 2.13 -3.60
CA ARG A 87 14.81 2.94 -2.89
C ARG A 87 14.58 2.98 -1.38
N GLY A 88 13.32 2.91 -0.93
CA GLY A 88 12.95 2.86 0.48
C GLY A 88 12.87 1.44 1.07
N ALA A 89 13.09 0.40 0.26
CA ALA A 89 12.75 -0.97 0.63
C ALA A 89 13.46 -1.46 1.88
N GLY A 90 14.76 -1.16 2.06
CA GLY A 90 15.50 -1.59 3.25
C GLY A 90 14.89 -1.09 4.56
N THR A 91 14.51 0.18 4.62
CA THR A 91 13.83 0.76 5.79
C THR A 91 12.42 0.21 5.94
N MET A 92 11.68 0.08 4.84
CA MET A 92 10.32 -0.47 4.88
C MET A 92 10.30 -1.92 5.37
N ILE A 93 11.22 -2.76 4.91
CA ILE A 93 11.31 -4.17 5.33
C ILE A 93 11.65 -4.25 6.82
N ALA A 94 12.62 -3.47 7.29
CA ALA A 94 12.97 -3.46 8.71
C ALA A 94 11.77 -3.09 9.61
N MET A 95 11.01 -2.05 9.23
CA MET A 95 9.80 -1.66 9.96
C MET A 95 8.67 -2.69 9.81
N GLN A 96 8.54 -3.37 8.67
CA GLN A 96 7.54 -4.43 8.49
C GLN A 96 7.82 -5.64 9.37
N GLU A 97 9.08 -6.06 9.49
CA GLU A 97 9.46 -7.15 10.39
C GLU A 97 9.21 -6.78 11.86
N ASP A 98 9.41 -5.52 12.24
CA ASP A 98 9.17 -5.03 13.61
C ASP A 98 7.66 -4.93 13.92
N GLU A 99 6.90 -4.27 13.05
CA GLU A 99 5.49 -3.92 13.29
C GLU A 99 4.48 -5.01 12.87
N LEU A 100 4.83 -5.78 11.83
CA LEU A 100 3.96 -6.81 11.24
C LEU A 100 4.48 -8.23 11.50
N GLY A 101 5.75 -8.38 11.87
CA GLY A 101 6.41 -9.68 12.07
C GLY A 101 6.83 -10.38 10.78
N GLU A 102 6.62 -9.75 9.62
CA GLU A 102 7.00 -10.27 8.31
C GLU A 102 7.05 -9.17 7.24
N GLN A 103 7.90 -9.35 6.24
CA GLN A 103 7.88 -8.56 5.00
C GLN A 103 6.54 -8.73 4.25
N ILE A 104 6.00 -7.61 3.73
CA ILE A 104 4.83 -7.63 2.85
C ILE A 104 5.21 -8.11 1.45
N GLU A 105 4.60 -9.22 1.02
CA GLU A 105 4.74 -9.75 -0.34
C GLU A 105 3.65 -9.24 -1.29
N PHE A 106 4.04 -8.96 -2.54
CA PHE A 106 3.15 -8.46 -3.60
C PHE A 106 3.20 -9.31 -4.86
N THR A 107 2.03 -9.61 -5.40
CA THR A 107 1.90 -9.92 -6.83
C THR A 107 1.89 -8.63 -7.67
N GLY A 108 2.17 -8.75 -8.97
CA GLY A 108 2.10 -7.60 -9.90
C GLY A 108 0.72 -6.94 -9.94
N ASP A 109 -0.35 -7.72 -9.90
CA ASP A 109 -1.73 -7.21 -9.86
C ASP A 109 -2.02 -6.46 -8.56
N GLU A 110 -1.57 -6.97 -7.42
CA GLU A 110 -1.78 -6.30 -6.13
C GLU A 110 -1.08 -4.95 -6.08
N LEU A 111 0.20 -4.91 -6.50
CA LEU A 111 0.96 -3.66 -6.53
C LEU A 111 0.33 -2.65 -7.49
N ALA A 112 -0.11 -3.08 -8.67
CA ALA A 112 -0.78 -2.22 -9.63
C ALA A 112 -2.10 -1.63 -9.08
N ASN A 113 -2.90 -2.44 -8.40
CA ASN A 113 -4.12 -1.98 -7.76
C ASN A 113 -3.83 -0.97 -6.64
N ILE A 114 -2.82 -1.22 -5.79
CA ILE A 114 -2.41 -0.31 -4.72
C ILE A 114 -1.94 1.03 -5.30
N ILE A 115 -1.11 1.00 -6.35
CA ILE A 115 -0.65 2.20 -7.05
C ILE A 115 -1.84 3.03 -7.57
N ALA A 116 -2.81 2.35 -8.17
CA ALA A 116 -4.04 2.99 -8.66
C ALA A 116 -4.81 3.67 -7.54
N PHE A 117 -4.90 3.04 -6.37
CA PHE A 117 -5.59 3.59 -5.21
C PHE A 117 -4.87 4.80 -4.61
N VAL A 118 -3.55 4.72 -4.39
CA VAL A 118 -2.80 5.81 -3.77
C VAL A 118 -2.72 7.07 -4.67
N HIS A 119 -3.13 6.97 -5.94
CA HIS A 119 -3.25 8.07 -6.89
C HIS A 119 -4.69 8.37 -7.32
N SER A 120 -5.69 7.84 -6.61
CA SER A 120 -7.11 8.08 -6.90
C SER A 120 -7.77 8.92 -5.81
N PRO A 121 -7.87 10.25 -5.98
CA PRO A 121 -8.53 11.12 -5.00
C PRO A 121 -9.96 10.67 -4.69
N ASP A 122 -10.72 10.25 -5.70
CA ASP A 122 -12.11 9.84 -5.52
C ASP A 122 -12.26 8.53 -4.75
N GLU A 123 -11.31 7.61 -4.89
CA GLU A 123 -11.32 6.37 -4.13
C GLU A 123 -10.78 6.56 -2.70
N GLN A 124 -9.82 7.48 -2.52
CA GLN A 124 -9.30 7.86 -1.20
C GLN A 124 -10.35 8.56 -0.33
N LYS A 125 -11.28 9.33 -0.91
CA LYS A 125 -12.42 9.93 -0.17
C LYS A 125 -13.32 8.88 0.50
N LYS A 126 -13.32 7.65 -0.02
CA LYS A 126 -14.11 6.53 0.51
C LYS A 126 -13.35 5.71 1.55
N PHE A 127 -12.05 5.94 1.72
CA PHE A 127 -11.23 5.19 2.67
C PHE A 127 -11.48 5.66 4.10
N SER A 128 -11.71 4.71 4.99
CA SER A 128 -12.05 4.97 6.38
C SER A 128 -11.54 3.85 7.30
N LYS A 129 -11.65 4.06 8.61
CA LYS A 129 -11.34 3.01 9.61
C LYS A 129 -12.16 1.72 9.40
N ALA A 130 -13.33 1.81 8.76
CA ALA A 130 -14.15 0.64 8.45
C ALA A 130 -13.55 -0.28 7.38
N ASP A 131 -12.61 0.21 6.56
CA ASP A 131 -11.89 -0.61 5.58
C ASP A 131 -10.74 -1.42 6.21
N ILE A 132 -10.38 -1.15 7.47
CA ILE A 132 -9.26 -1.78 8.17
C ILE A 132 -9.70 -3.12 8.79
N PRO A 133 -9.13 -4.27 8.37
CA PRO A 133 -9.51 -5.56 8.93
C PRO A 133 -9.16 -5.67 10.42
N PRO A 134 -9.91 -6.47 11.22
CA PRO A 134 -9.70 -6.58 12.66
C PRO A 134 -8.26 -6.93 13.08
N ARG A 135 -7.57 -7.78 12.30
CA ARG A 135 -6.17 -8.14 12.57
C ARG A 135 -5.23 -6.94 12.49
N ILE A 136 -5.47 -6.02 11.55
CA ILE A 136 -4.65 -4.83 11.35
C ILE A 136 -4.98 -3.78 12.41
N VAL A 137 -6.27 -3.64 12.77
CA VAL A 137 -6.67 -2.79 13.91
C VAL A 137 -5.94 -3.21 15.18
N LYS A 138 -5.85 -4.52 15.45
CA LYS A 138 -5.15 -5.04 16.62
C LYS A 138 -3.67 -4.63 16.62
N LEU A 139 -2.96 -4.74 15.49
CA LEU A 139 -1.57 -4.28 15.36
C LEU A 139 -1.45 -2.79 15.69
N MET A 140 -2.30 -1.95 15.09
CA MET A 140 -2.30 -0.51 15.32
C MET A 140 -2.66 -0.10 16.75
N SER A 141 -3.36 -0.94 17.52
CA SER A 141 -3.71 -0.68 18.92
C SER A 141 -2.61 -1.06 19.92
N HIS A 142 -1.78 -2.07 19.63
CA HIS A 142 -0.77 -2.55 20.57
C HIS A 142 0.49 -1.67 20.64
N MET A 143 0.73 -0.83 19.64
CA MET A 143 1.82 0.14 19.63
C MET A 143 1.65 1.28 20.66
N GLY A 144 0.48 1.41 21.29
CA GLY A 144 0.19 2.45 22.27
C GLY A 144 0.42 2.08 23.73
N ASP A 145 0.67 0.80 24.04
CA ASP A 145 0.75 0.28 25.43
C ASP A 145 2.17 -0.15 25.85
N GLU A 146 3.17 -0.13 24.95
CA GLU A 146 4.55 -0.56 25.26
C GLU A 146 5.49 0.61 25.64
N SER A 147 4.99 1.68 26.27
CA SER A 147 5.83 2.79 26.73
C SER A 147 6.32 2.72 28.19
N ASP A 148 5.88 1.75 29.00
CA ASP A 148 6.03 1.89 30.46
C ASP A 148 6.89 0.85 31.23
N ASP A 149 7.57 -0.12 30.59
CA ASP A 149 8.32 -1.15 31.37
C ASP A 149 9.76 -1.46 30.91
N HIS A 150 10.49 -0.51 30.31
CA HIS A 150 11.96 -0.63 30.24
C HIS A 150 12.60 -0.17 31.56
N GLU A 151 12.48 -1.03 32.56
CA GLU A 151 13.25 -1.00 33.80
C GLU A 151 14.76 -1.07 33.45
N MET A 152 15.43 0.08 33.56
CA MET A 152 16.88 0.21 33.49
C MET A 152 17.52 -0.62 34.62
N LYS A 153 18.04 -1.81 34.28
CA LYS A 153 18.94 -2.54 35.18
C LYS A 153 20.33 -1.93 35.10
N GLU A 154 20.58 -1.06 36.07
CA GLU A 154 21.86 -0.44 36.43
C GLU A 154 22.91 -1.54 36.75
N HIS A 155 23.99 -1.62 35.97
CA HIS A 155 25.17 -2.42 36.33
C HIS A 155 26.28 -1.50 36.87
N GLY A 156 26.30 -1.35 38.20
CA GLY A 156 27.41 -0.75 38.95
C GLY A 156 28.47 -1.79 39.36
N GLU A 157 29.72 -1.41 39.18
CA GLU A 157 30.98 -2.16 39.38
C GLU A 157 31.22 -2.72 40.79
N GLY A 158 32.08 -3.77 40.88
CA GLY A 158 32.70 -4.14 42.16
C GLY A 158 33.53 -5.44 42.22
N MET A 159 34.77 -5.38 41.73
CA MET A 159 35.99 -5.98 42.32
C MET A 159 36.24 -7.52 42.33
N SER A 160 37.28 -7.87 41.55
CA SER A 160 38.45 -8.71 41.88
C SER A 160 38.30 -10.15 42.42
N LYS A 161 38.73 -11.13 41.61
CA LYS A 161 39.71 -12.15 42.05
C LYS A 161 40.40 -12.81 40.86
N GLY A 162 41.72 -12.95 40.98
CA GLY A 162 42.64 -13.22 39.88
C GLY A 162 42.55 -14.61 39.25
N MET A 163 43.01 -14.68 38.01
CA MET A 163 43.29 -15.93 37.30
C MET A 163 44.77 -15.92 36.87
N MET A 164 45.52 -16.87 37.42
CA MET A 164 46.92 -17.15 37.13
C MET A 164 47.10 -17.60 35.68
N MET A 165 48.00 -16.93 34.95
CA MET A 165 48.51 -17.39 33.66
C MET A 165 49.54 -18.52 33.88
N LYS A 166 49.23 -19.72 33.40
CA LYS A 166 50.21 -20.79 33.21
C LYS A 166 51.06 -20.46 31.97
N LYS A 167 52.35 -20.19 32.18
CA LYS A 167 53.36 -20.21 31.13
C LYS A 167 53.59 -21.66 30.70
N LYS A 168 53.64 -21.87 29.39
CA LYS A 168 54.12 -23.09 28.74
C LYS A 168 55.64 -22.95 28.61
N ASP A 169 56.36 -23.96 29.08
CA ASP A 169 57.75 -24.20 28.69
C ASP A 169 57.80 -24.77 27.26
#